data_AF-W4RHY7-F1
#
_entry.id   AF-W4RHY7-F1
#
_cell.length_a   1.000
_cell.length_b   1.000
_cell.length_c   1.000
_cell.angle_alpha   90.00
_cell.angle_beta   90.00
_cell.angle_gamma   90.00
#
_symmetry.space_group_name_H-M   'P 1'
#
loop_
_entity.id
_entity.type
_entity.pdbx_description
1 polymer ?
#
loop_
_entity_poly.entity_id
_entity_poly.type
_entity_poly.pdbx_seq_one_letter_code
_entity_poly.pdbx_strand_id
1 'polypeptide(L)'
;MRWIEADMRALQNSTTIYSRPVYVSDYLAETFFSKKRSVIVTSATLTVNNSFSYIKKELGLRNTLMEKQIPSPFSYQSQVKLIVPDDLPDIKSVSNDDYVAAITEHIISIAEATKGRLLILFTSHEMLKKLMN
;
A
#
# COMPACT_ATOMS: atom_id res chain seq x y z
N MET A 1 -8.69 5.48 -16.28
CA MET A 1 -8.60 6.93 -16.08
C MET A 1 -7.81 7.51 -17.24
N ARG A 2 -8.35 8.55 -17.87
CA ARG A 2 -7.67 9.30 -18.91
C ARG A 2 -7.60 10.74 -18.45
N TRP A 3 -6.46 11.38 -18.59
CA TRP A 3 -6.28 12.78 -18.25
C TRP A 3 -5.26 13.42 -19.18
N ILE A 4 -5.30 14.74 -19.25
CA ILE A 4 -4.41 15.55 -20.09
C ILE A 4 -3.68 16.51 -19.16
N GLU A 5 -2.37 16.57 -19.29
CA GLU A 5 -1.54 17.57 -18.61
C GLU A 5 -1.00 18.53 -19.65
N ALA A 6 -1.11 19.82 -19.38
CA ALA A 6 -0.56 20.88 -20.22
C ALA A 6 0.47 21.69 -19.42
N ASP A 7 1.73 21.64 -19.81
CA ASP A 7 2.78 22.48 -19.24
C ASP A 7 2.82 23.83 -19.96
N MET A 8 2.29 24.85 -19.29
CA MET A 8 2.25 26.22 -19.82
C MET A 8 3.64 26.88 -19.92
N ARG A 9 4.71 26.25 -19.41
CA ARG A 9 6.08 26.79 -19.46
C ARG A 9 6.82 26.43 -20.74
N ALA A 10 6.35 25.43 -21.50
CA ALA A 10 6.94 25.01 -22.77
C ALA A 10 6.01 25.34 -23.94
N LEU A 11 6.29 26.41 -24.70
CA LEU A 11 5.45 26.91 -25.80
C LEU A 11 5.32 25.94 -27.00
N GLN A 12 6.20 24.93 -27.12
CA GLN A 12 6.06 23.84 -28.10
C GLN A 12 6.03 22.49 -27.39
N ASN A 13 5.09 21.62 -27.77
CA ASN A 13 4.82 20.29 -27.16
C ASN A 13 4.36 20.33 -25.69
N SER A 14 3.56 21.33 -25.31
CA SER A 14 3.07 21.51 -23.93
C SER A 14 2.13 20.42 -23.43
N THR A 15 1.56 19.56 -24.28
CA THR A 15 0.40 18.74 -23.90
C THR A 15 0.70 17.24 -23.95
N THR A 16 0.55 16.56 -22.82
CA THR A 16 0.68 15.10 -22.71
C THR A 16 -0.68 14.47 -22.38
N ILE A 17 -1.04 13.41 -23.10
CA ILE A 17 -2.25 12.63 -22.84
C ILE A 17 -1.85 11.34 -22.15
N TYR A 18 -2.47 11.08 -20.99
CA TYR A 18 -2.28 9.85 -20.23
C TYR A 18 -3.54 8.99 -20.28
N SER A 19 -3.35 7.68 -20.46
CA SER A 19 -4.43 6.69 -20.34
C SER A 19 -3.92 5.51 -19.53
N ARG A 20 -4.52 5.30 -18.36
CA ARG A 20 -4.26 4.12 -17.52
C ARG A 20 -5.56 3.33 -17.32
N PRO A 21 -5.60 2.03 -17.61
CA PRO A 21 -6.77 1.22 -17.30
C PRO A 21 -6.99 1.23 -15.78
N VAL A 22 -8.25 1.44 -15.35
CA VAL A 22 -8.61 1.38 -13.93
C VAL A 22 -8.68 -0.06 -13.46
N TYR A 23 -9.13 -0.95 -14.35
CA TYR A 23 -9.24 -2.38 -14.11
C TYR A 23 -8.45 -3.09 -15.19
N VAL A 24 -7.57 -4.00 -14.77
CA VAL A 24 -6.75 -4.84 -15.65
C VAL A 24 -7.16 -6.31 -15.60
N SER A 25 -8.21 -6.63 -14.84
CA SER A 25 -8.68 -7.98 -14.57
C SER A 25 -8.96 -8.78 -15.84
N ASP A 26 -9.79 -8.26 -16.76
CA ASP A 26 -10.14 -8.96 -18.00
C ASP A 26 -8.93 -9.08 -18.93
N TYR A 27 -8.13 -8.03 -19.01
CA TYR A 27 -6.89 -8.05 -19.79
C TYR A 27 -5.94 -9.15 -19.30
N LEU A 28 -5.73 -9.29 -17.98
CA LEU A 28 -4.88 -10.34 -17.43
C LEU A 28 -5.49 -11.73 -17.65
N ALA A 29 -6.80 -11.88 -17.44
CA ALA A 29 -7.49 -13.14 -17.66
C ALA A 29 -7.33 -13.63 -19.11
N GLU A 30 -7.55 -12.75 -20.09
CA GLU A 30 -7.49 -13.07 -21.51
C GLU A 30 -6.06 -13.20 -22.03
N THR A 31 -5.17 -12.26 -21.68
CA THR A 31 -3.84 -12.21 -22.31
C THR A 31 -2.80 -13.07 -21.61
N PHE A 32 -2.97 -13.36 -20.33
CA PHE A 32 -2.02 -14.12 -19.54
C PHE A 32 -2.61 -15.44 -19.06
N PHE A 33 -3.64 -15.43 -18.22
CA PHE A 33 -4.12 -16.66 -17.56
C PHE A 33 -4.73 -17.66 -18.53
N SER A 34 -5.51 -17.22 -19.52
CA SER A 34 -6.14 -18.11 -20.50
C SER A 34 -5.13 -18.83 -21.41
N LYS A 35 -3.94 -18.23 -21.61
CA LYS A 35 -2.90 -18.75 -22.50
C LYS A 35 -1.98 -19.76 -21.81
N LYS A 36 -2.12 -19.96 -20.50
CA LYS A 36 -1.26 -20.85 -19.71
C LYS A 36 -2.00 -22.14 -19.40
N ARG A 37 -1.34 -23.28 -19.58
CA ARG A 37 -1.88 -24.59 -19.21
C ARG A 37 -2.11 -24.74 -17.70
N SER A 38 -1.25 -24.12 -16.89
CA SER A 38 -1.35 -24.12 -15.43
C SER A 38 -0.59 -22.92 -14.86
N VAL A 39 -1.09 -22.36 -13.75
CA VAL A 39 -0.49 -21.22 -13.03
C VAL A 39 -0.63 -21.47 -11.53
N ILE A 40 0.45 -21.24 -10.79
CA ILE A 40 0.43 -21.20 -9.32
C ILE A 40 0.69 -19.75 -8.91
N VAL A 41 -0.23 -19.18 -8.14
CA VAL A 41 -0.07 -17.86 -7.53
C VAL A 41 0.19 -18.06 -6.04
N THR A 42 1.34 -17.60 -5.56
CA THR A 42 1.74 -17.76 -4.15
C THR A 42 2.30 -16.46 -3.61
N SER A 43 1.88 -16.08 -2.41
CA SER A 43 2.40 -14.98 -1.61
C SER A 43 1.83 -15.07 -0.20
N ALA A 44 2.51 -14.46 0.77
CA ALA A 44 2.06 -14.38 2.15
C ALA A 44 0.81 -13.49 2.35
N THR A 45 0.46 -12.66 1.36
CA THR A 45 -0.55 -11.59 1.49
C THR A 45 -1.68 -11.66 0.45
N LEU A 46 -1.96 -12.83 -0.12
CA LEU A 46 -3.01 -12.99 -1.15
C LEU A 46 -4.45 -12.88 -0.60
N THR A 47 -4.64 -13.14 0.69
CA THR A 47 -5.96 -13.14 1.31
C THR A 47 -6.27 -11.82 2.01
N VAL A 48 -7.52 -11.38 1.90
CA VAL A 48 -8.08 -10.28 2.68
C VAL A 48 -9.27 -10.84 3.46
N ASN A 49 -9.34 -10.60 4.77
CA ASN A 49 -10.38 -11.16 5.64
C ASN A 49 -10.60 -12.67 5.44
N ASN A 50 -9.50 -13.44 5.41
CA ASN A 50 -9.51 -14.90 5.18
C ASN A 50 -10.16 -15.35 3.85
N SER A 51 -10.11 -14.51 2.82
CA SER A 51 -10.68 -14.82 1.50
C SER A 51 -9.75 -14.43 0.34
N PHE A 52 -9.70 -15.27 -0.69
CA PHE A 52 -9.04 -14.98 -1.98
C PHE A 52 -9.93 -14.20 -2.95
N SER A 53 -11.16 -13.83 -2.55
CA SER A 53 -12.13 -13.17 -3.45
C SER A 53 -11.60 -11.87 -4.05
N TYR A 54 -10.87 -11.07 -3.27
CA TYR A 54 -10.27 -9.83 -3.73
C TYR A 54 -9.26 -10.08 -4.86
N ILE A 55 -8.26 -10.93 -4.64
CA ILE A 55 -7.22 -11.17 -5.65
C ILE A 55 -7.78 -11.87 -6.90
N LYS A 56 -8.76 -12.78 -6.75
CA LYS A 56 -9.44 -13.39 -7.90
C LYS A 56 -10.12 -12.35 -8.77
N LYS A 57 -10.82 -11.39 -8.17
CA LYS A 57 -11.46 -10.28 -8.88
C LYS A 57 -10.44 -9.42 -9.62
N GLU A 58 -9.37 -9.00 -8.93
CA GLU A 58 -8.32 -8.16 -9.51
C GLU A 58 -7.58 -8.83 -10.68
N LEU A 59 -7.43 -10.16 -10.63
CA LEU A 59 -6.80 -10.95 -11.70
C LEU A 59 -7.79 -11.43 -12.79
N GLY A 60 -9.09 -11.17 -12.64
CA GLY A 60 -10.12 -11.61 -13.58
C GLY A 60 -10.39 -13.12 -13.57
N LEU A 61 -10.03 -13.81 -12.49
CA LEU A 61 -10.18 -15.27 -12.35
C LEU A 61 -11.59 -15.63 -11.90
N ARG A 62 -12.41 -16.11 -12.84
CA ARG A 62 -13.83 -16.46 -12.61
C ARG A 62 -14.09 -17.94 -12.37
N ASN A 63 -13.12 -18.80 -12.71
CA ASN A 63 -13.25 -20.25 -12.57
C ASN A 63 -13.03 -20.69 -11.11
N THR A 64 -13.52 -21.88 -10.75
CA THR A 64 -13.17 -22.51 -9.48
C THR A 64 -11.67 -22.84 -9.47
N LEU A 65 -10.96 -22.34 -8.46
CA LEU A 65 -9.53 -22.53 -8.29
C LEU A 65 -9.27 -23.40 -7.06
N MET A 66 -8.11 -24.06 -7.03
CA MET A 66 -7.57 -24.61 -5.79
C MET A 66 -7.03 -23.47 -4.93
N GLU A 67 -7.56 -23.34 -3.73
CA GLU A 67 -7.19 -22.28 -2.78
C GLU A 67 -6.63 -22.91 -1.51
N LYS A 68 -5.50 -22.40 -1.04
CA LYS A 68 -4.89 -22.84 0.21
C LYS A 68 -4.31 -21.66 0.96
N GLN A 69 -4.85 -21.38 2.13
CA GLN A 69 -4.24 -20.51 3.11
C GLN A 69 -3.39 -21.37 4.05
N ILE A 70 -2.12 -21.00 4.20
CA ILE A 70 -1.18 -21.67 5.09
C ILE A 70 -0.99 -20.76 6.31
N PRO A 71 -1.26 -21.23 7.54
CA PRO A 71 -1.06 -20.40 8.73
C PRO A 71 0.42 -20.06 8.91
N SER A 72 0.69 -18.88 9.46
CA SER A 72 2.05 -18.47 9.81
C SER A 72 2.64 -19.42 10.85
N PRO A 73 3.91 -19.83 10.72
CA PRO A 73 4.59 -20.65 11.74
C PRO A 73 5.01 -19.84 12.98
N PHE A 74 4.89 -18.50 12.95
CA PHE A 74 5.35 -17.62 14.02
C PHE A 74 4.32 -17.44 15.13
N SER A 75 4.80 -17.35 16.38
CA SER A 75 3.96 -17.11 17.56
C SER A 75 3.86 -15.62 17.84
N TYR A 76 3.00 -14.91 17.09
CA TYR A 76 2.85 -13.46 17.22
C TYR A 76 2.50 -13.01 18.63
N GLN A 77 1.68 -13.76 19.37
CA GLN A 77 1.30 -13.43 20.75
C GLN A 77 2.50 -13.34 21.70
N SER A 78 3.56 -14.13 21.45
CA SER A 78 4.77 -14.13 22.29
C SER A 78 5.91 -13.30 21.69
N GLN A 79 5.90 -13.05 20.39
CA GLN A 79 6.99 -12.42 19.64
C GLN A 79 6.72 -10.97 19.22
N VAL A 80 5.48 -10.49 19.31
CA VAL A 80 5.08 -9.15 18.87
C VAL A 80 4.22 -8.47 19.92
N LYS A 81 4.45 -7.17 20.11
CA LYS A 81 3.55 -6.26 20.84
C LYS A 81 2.94 -5.29 19.84
N LEU A 82 1.61 -5.17 19.85
CA LEU A 82 0.87 -4.15 19.10
C LEU A 82 0.53 -3.02 20.04
N ILE A 83 0.89 -1.79 19.68
CA ILE A 83 0.62 -0.59 20.45
C ILE A 83 -0.12 0.37 19.53
N VAL A 84 -1.25 0.90 20.01
CA VAL A 84 -2.03 1.93 19.31
C VAL A 84 -2.02 3.15 20.23
N PRO A 85 -1.32 4.24 19.85
CA PRO A 85 -1.31 5.47 20.63
C PRO A 85 -2.71 6.12 20.61
N ASP A 86 -3.13 6.67 21.74
CA ASP A 86 -4.41 7.37 21.95
C ASP A 86 -4.23 8.88 22.22
N ASP A 87 -2.98 9.33 22.20
CA ASP A 87 -2.52 10.70 22.48
C ASP A 87 -2.06 11.48 21.23
N LEU A 88 -2.17 10.88 20.04
CA LEU A 88 -1.94 11.57 18.77
C LEU A 88 -3.22 12.26 18.26
N PRO A 89 -3.12 13.52 17.77
CA PRO A 89 -4.26 14.17 17.12
C PRO A 89 -4.63 13.45 15.82
N ASP A 90 -5.92 13.47 15.47
CA ASP A 90 -6.34 13.01 14.14
C ASP A 90 -5.70 13.90 13.07
N ILE A 91 -5.08 13.31 12.06
CA ILE A 91 -4.42 14.01 10.94
C ILE A 91 -5.32 15.01 10.22
N LYS A 92 -6.65 14.85 10.31
CA LYS A 92 -7.65 15.77 9.74
C LYS A 92 -8.12 16.86 10.70
N SER A 93 -7.77 16.76 11.98
CA SER A 93 -8.25 17.66 13.05
C SER A 93 -7.32 18.83 13.33
N VAL A 94 -6.05 18.74 12.93
CA VAL A 94 -5.01 19.74 13.18
C VAL A 94 -4.30 20.13 11.88
N SER A 95 -3.47 21.17 11.93
CA SER A 95 -2.62 21.51 10.79
C SER A 95 -1.61 20.40 10.50
N ASN A 96 -1.13 20.32 9.25
CA ASN A 96 -0.13 19.33 8.88
C ASN A 96 1.16 19.48 9.70
N ASP A 97 1.54 20.73 10.01
CA ASP A 97 2.76 21.03 10.75
C ASP A 97 2.62 20.62 12.23
N ASP A 98 1.45 20.85 12.85
CA ASP A 98 1.16 20.40 14.21
C ASP A 98 1.16 18.87 14.31
N TYR A 99 0.56 18.18 13.32
CA TYR A 99 0.58 16.72 13.26
C TYR A 99 2.00 16.18 13.11
N VAL A 100 2.79 16.79 12.22
CA VAL A 100 4.20 16.43 12.02
C VAL A 100 5.00 16.64 13.30
N ALA A 101 4.81 17.74 14.03
CA ALA A 101 5.47 17.96 15.31
C ALA A 101 5.12 16.86 16.33
N ALA A 102 3.82 16.58 16.52
CA ALA A 102 3.35 15.58 17.48
C ALA A 102 3.88 14.16 17.18
N ILE A 103 3.83 13.72 15.92
CA ILE A 103 4.35 12.40 15.54
C ILE A 103 5.88 12.33 15.64
N THR A 104 6.60 13.44 15.42
CA THR A 104 8.07 13.49 15.55
C THR A 104 8.47 13.15 16.98
N GLU A 105 7.84 13.77 17.97
CA GLU A 105 8.13 13.52 19.39
C GLU A 105 7.89 12.05 19.78
N HIS A 106 6.83 11.44 19.25
CA HIS A 106 6.53 10.02 19.45
C HIS A 106 7.59 9.12 18.81
N ILE A 107 7.99 9.41 17.57
CA ILE A 107 9.01 8.66 16.85
C ILE A 107 10.35 8.71 17.61
N ILE A 108 10.74 9.89 18.12
CA ILE A 108 11.98 10.06 18.90
C ILE A 108 11.92 9.20 20.16
N SER A 109 10.82 9.27 20.90
CA SER A 109 10.62 8.49 22.13
C SER A 109 10.72 6.98 21.88
N ILE A 110 10.13 6.51 20.78
CA ILE A 110 10.20 5.10 20.37
C ILE A 110 11.63 4.75 19.90
N ALA A 111 12.33 5.65 19.22
CA ALA A 111 13.70 5.44 18.76
C ALA A 111 14.66 5.26 19.94
N GLU A 112 14.52 6.06 20.98
CA GLU A 112 15.30 5.92 22.21
C GLU A 112 15.03 4.57 22.89
N ALA A 113 13.76 4.20 23.06
CA ALA A 113 13.37 2.93 23.67
C ALA A 113 13.86 1.70 22.88
N THR A 114 13.90 1.80 21.55
CA THR A 114 14.34 0.72 20.64
C THR A 114 15.83 0.77 20.32
N LYS A 115 16.58 1.74 20.87
CA LYS A 115 18.00 1.98 20.57
C LYS A 115 18.27 2.17 19.07
N GLY A 116 17.39 2.93 18.41
CA GLY A 116 17.48 3.32 17.00
C GLY A 116 17.05 2.25 15.99
N ARG A 117 16.55 1.09 16.42
CA ARG A 117 16.14 0.00 15.51
C ARG A 117 14.68 0.18 15.09
N LEU A 118 14.47 1.00 14.07
CA LEU A 118 13.13 1.33 13.58
C LEU A 118 13.00 1.25 12.07
N LEU A 119 11.81 0.85 11.63
CA LEU A 119 11.32 1.04 10.27
C LEU A 119 10.02 1.83 10.39
N ILE A 120 9.96 3.01 9.75
CA ILE A 120 8.80 3.89 9.79
C ILE A 120 8.19 3.93 8.37
N LEU A 121 6.89 3.67 8.28
CA LEU A 121 6.16 3.62 7.01
C LEU A 121 5.23 4.83 6.91
N PHE A 122 5.42 5.64 5.87
CA PHE A 122 4.61 6.82 5.60
C PHE A 122 3.68 6.59 4.42
N THR A 123 2.47 7.15 4.49
CA THR A 123 1.51 7.14 3.38
C THR A 123 1.74 8.28 2.38
N SER A 124 2.58 9.27 2.72
CA SER A 124 2.96 10.36 1.81
C SER A 124 4.46 10.64 1.85
N HIS A 125 5.01 10.98 0.68
CA HIS A 125 6.41 11.37 0.56
C HIS A 125 6.68 12.78 1.11
N GLU A 126 5.66 13.65 1.10
CA GLU A 126 5.73 14.98 1.68
C GLU A 126 5.94 14.92 3.19
N MET A 127 5.16 14.09 3.90
CA MET A 127 5.28 13.91 5.34
C MET A 127 6.67 13.37 5.72
N LEU A 128 7.19 12.41 4.97
CA LEU A 128 8.57 11.92 5.13
C LEU A 128 9.58 13.07 5.03
N LYS A 129 9.45 13.95 4.02
CA LYS A 129 10.36 15.09 3.84
C LYS A 129 10.27 16.09 4.98
N LYS A 130 9.05 16.42 5.43
CA LYS A 130 8.84 17.34 6.56
C LYS A 130 9.42 16.80 7.85
N LEU A 131 9.36 15.48 8.07
CA LEU A 131 9.92 14.83 9.26
C LEU A 131 11.45 14.70 9.26
N MET A 132 12.10 14.72 8.09
CA MET A 132 13.55 14.57 7.98
C MET A 132 14.32 15.90 8.02
N ASN A 133 13.61 17.03 7.96
CA ASN A 133 14.19 18.38 7.97
C ASN A 133 14.07 19.01 9.35
#